data_AF-A0A9D1PWE6-F1
#
_entry.id   AF-A0A9D1PWE6-F1
#
_cell.length_a   1.000
_cell.length_b   1.000
_cell.length_c   1.000
_cell.angle_alpha   90.00
_cell.angle_beta   90.00
_cell.angle_gamma   90.00
#
_symmetry.space_group_name_H-M   'P 1'
#
loop_
_entity.id
_entity.type
_entity.pdbx_description
1 polymer ?
#
loop_
_entity_poly.entity_id
_entity_poly.type
_entity_poly.pdbx_seq_one_letter_code
_entity_poly.pdbx_strand_id
1 'polypeptide(L)' 'MVTTPSTKVRDAAKFILEERAEKPSRSLHELLDEAGMRFNLTPLDSEALTRILADDRKTCLDQNEDEPK' A
#
# COMPACT_ATOMS: atom_id res chain seq x y z
N MET A 1 -18.96 10.33 -4.15
CA MET A 1 -19.17 8.88 -4.35
C MET A 1 -18.28 8.16 -3.34
N VAL A 2 -18.85 7.41 -2.40
CA VAL A 2 -18.05 6.61 -1.46
C VAL A 2 -17.62 5.34 -2.17
N THR A 3 -16.43 5.35 -2.76
CA THR A 3 -15.85 4.16 -3.39
C THR A 3 -15.47 3.22 -2.25
N THR A 4 -16.34 2.29 -1.88
CA THR A 4 -15.99 1.21 -0.96
C THR A 4 -14.76 0.51 -1.54
N PRO A 5 -13.64 0.40 -0.79
CA PRO A 5 -12.45 -0.24 -1.31
C PRO A 5 -12.80 -1.68 -1.71
N SER A 6 -12.43 -2.05 -2.93
CA SER A 6 -12.59 -3.39 -3.48
C SER A 6 -12.13 -4.41 -2.44
N THR A 7 -12.80 -5.57 -2.32
CA THR A 7 -12.41 -6.63 -1.37
C THR A 7 -10.92 -6.98 -1.47
N LYS A 8 -10.40 -6.96 -2.71
CA LYS A 8 -8.97 -7.11 -3.05
C LYS A 8 -8.04 -6.12 -2.35
N VAL A 9 -8.41 -4.83 -2.27
CA VAL A 9 -7.60 -3.80 -1.60
C VAL A 9 -7.52 -4.09 -0.10
N ARG A 10 -8.62 -4.56 0.50
CA ARG A 10 -8.64 -4.93 1.92
C ARG A 10 -7.83 -6.21 2.19
N ASP A 11 -7.98 -7.22 1.35
CA ASP A 11 -7.19 -8.46 1.46
C ASP A 11 -5.69 -8.20 1.24
N ALA A 12 -5.34 -7.38 0.25
CA ALA A 12 -3.97 -6.95 0.01
C ALA A 12 -3.40 -6.16 1.18
N ALA A 13 -4.14 -5.20 1.74
CA ALA A 13 -3.71 -4.45 2.91
C ALA A 13 -3.45 -5.36 4.11
N LYS A 14 -4.34 -6.34 4.33
CA LYS A 14 -4.18 -7.33 5.40
C LYS A 14 -2.94 -8.20 5.19
N PHE A 15 -2.75 -8.73 3.97
CA PHE A 15 -1.57 -9.50 3.60
C PHE A 15 -0.27 -8.73 3.84
N ILE A 16 -0.22 -7.45 3.45
CA ILE A 16 0.95 -6.58 3.65
C ILE A 16 1.23 -6.35 5.14
N LEU A 17 0.19 -6.18 5.97
CA LEU A 17 0.34 -6.03 7.42
C LEU A 17 0.87 -7.31 8.08
N GLU A 18 0.37 -8.48 7.66
CA GLU A 18 0.82 -9.79 8.14
C GLU A 18 2.27 -10.08 7.72
N GLU A 19 2.61 -9.93 6.44
CA GLU A 19 3.98 -10.09 5.94
C GLU A 19 4.95 -9.10 6.59
N ARG A 20 4.51 -7.87 6.90
CA ARG A 20 5.35 -6.87 7.56
C ARG A 20 5.57 -7.19 9.04
N ALA A 21 4.61 -7.84 9.71
CA ALA A 21 4.80 -8.33 11.07
C ALA A 21 5.82 -9.47 11.12
N GLU A 22 5.81 -10.35 10.11
CA GLU A 22 6.77 -11.45 9.98
C GLU A 22 8.14 -10.99 9.44
N LYS A 23 8.15 -10.01 8.54
CA LYS A 23 9.32 -9.50 7.82
C LYS A 23 9.31 -7.96 7.77
N PRO A 24 9.64 -7.28 8.88
CA PRO A 24 9.71 -5.82 8.90
C PRO A 24 10.82 -5.25 7.98
N SER A 25 11.72 -6.11 7.51
CA SER A 25 12.81 -5.77 6.60
C SER A 25 12.37 -5.53 5.15
N ARG A 26 11.18 -5.98 4.73
CA ARG A 26 10.69 -5.76 3.35
C ARG A 26 10.12 -4.36 3.19
N SER A 27 10.40 -3.75 2.04
CA SER A 27 9.89 -2.42 1.72
C SER A 27 8.41 -2.48 1.37
N LEU A 28 7.66 -1.43 1.74
CA LEU A 28 6.23 -1.31 1.41
C LEU A 28 6.00 -1.39 -0.10
N HIS A 29 6.92 -0.84 -0.90
CA HIS A 29 6.85 -0.86 -2.36
C HIS A 29 6.92 -2.28 -2.93
N GLU A 30 7.80 -3.14 -2.40
CA GLU A 30 7.90 -4.55 -2.82
C GLU A 30 6.66 -5.35 -2.44
N LEU A 31 6.15 -5.13 -1.22
CA LEU A 31 4.93 -5.79 -0.76
C LEU A 31 3.70 -5.35 -1.55
N LEU A 32 3.67 -4.09 -1.99
CA LEU A 32 2.58 -3.53 -2.79
C LEU A 32 2.62 -4.03 -4.24
N ASP A 33 3.81 -4.16 -4.82
CA ASP A 33 4.00 -4.77 -6.14
C ASP A 33 3.59 -6.25 -6.14
N GLU A 34 4.05 -7.02 -5.14
CA GLU A 34 3.68 -8.43 -4.98
C GLU A 34 2.17 -8.58 -4.72
N ALA A 35 1.58 -7.76 -3.86
CA ALA A 35 0.14 -7.78 -3.63
C ALA A 35 -0.65 -7.32 -4.87
N GLY A 36 -0.13 -6.35 -5.63
CA GLY A 36 -0.70 -5.90 -6.90
C GLY A 36 -0.80 -7.03 -7.91
N MET A 37 0.29 -7.78 -8.08
CA MET A 37 0.33 -8.95 -8.95
C MET A 37 -0.54 -10.09 -8.41
N ARG A 38 -0.53 -10.33 -7.11
CA ARG A 38 -1.20 -11.48 -6.47
C ARG A 38 -2.72 -11.31 -6.37
N PHE A 39 -3.19 -10.11 -6.07
CA PHE A 39 -4.61 -9.78 -5.97
C PHE A 39 -5.18 -9.21 -7.27
N ASN A 40 -4.35 -9.11 -8.31
CA ASN A 40 -4.73 -8.59 -9.63
C ASN A 40 -5.32 -7.18 -9.53
N LEU A 41 -4.67 -6.33 -8.72
CA LEU A 41 -5.10 -4.96 -8.45
C LEU A 41 -5.03 -4.15 -9.74
N THR A 42 -6.09 -3.37 -10.00
CA THR A 42 -6.03 -2.36 -11.05
C THR A 42 -5.13 -1.20 -10.61
N PRO A 43 -4.64 -0.36 -11.53
CA PRO A 43 -3.86 0.83 -11.16
C PRO A 43 -4.56 1.68 -10.10
N LEU A 44 -5.90 1.78 -10.18
CA LEU A 44 -6.73 2.49 -9.21
C LEU A 44 -6.77 1.80 -7.84
N ASP A 45 -6.86 0.47 -7.80
CA ASP A 45 -6.82 -0.31 -6.56
C ASP A 45 -5.44 -0.22 -5.89
N SER A 46 -4.36 -0.28 -6.68
CA SER A 46 -2.98 -0.13 -6.21
C SER A 46 -2.74 1.25 -5.60
N GLU A 47 -3.28 2.30 -6.23
CA GLU A 47 -3.19 3.67 -5.71
C GLU A 47 -4.00 3.85 -4.42
N ALA A 48 -5.20 3.28 -4.34
CA ALA A 48 -6.01 3.26 -3.11
C ALA A 48 -5.33 2.49 -1.98
N LEU A 49 -4.77 1.32 -2.28
CA LEU A 49 -4.00 0.50 -1.35
C LEU A 49 -2.77 1.26 -0.82
N THR A 50 -2.02 1.89 -1.73
CA THR A 50 -0.86 2.74 -1.39
C THR A 50 -1.30 3.86 -0.47
N ARG A 51 -2.43 4.50 -0.72
CA ARG A 51 -2.93 5.60 0.10
C ARG A 51 -3.34 5.15 1.50
N ILE A 52 -3.96 3.98 1.65
CA ILE A 52 -4.32 3.39 2.95
C ILE A 52 -3.05 3.05 3.76
N LEU A 53 -2.06 2.44 3.11
CA LEU A 53 -0.80 2.04 3.77
C LEU A 53 0.14 3.22 4.03
N ALA A 54 0.11 4.23 3.18
CA ALA A 54 0.84 5.48 3.35
C ALA A 54 0.26 6.28 4.52
N ASP A 55 -1.07 6.36 4.66
CA ASP A 55 -1.72 7.04 5.78
C ASP A 55 -1.34 6.38 7.13
N ASP A 56 -1.32 5.05 7.19
CA ASP A 56 -0.85 4.28 8.36
C ASP A 56 0.60 4.60 8.75
N ARG A 57 1.49 4.79 7.75
CA ARG A 57 2.89 5.19 7.94
C ARG A 57 3.09 6.67 8.24
N LYS A 58 2.17 7.54 7.81
CA LYS A 58 2.36 9.00 7.83
C LYS A 58 2.10 9.64 9.19
N THR A 59 1.86 8.84 10.23
CA THR A 59 1.92 9.33 11.61
C THR A 59 3.33 9.79 12.03
N CYS A 60 4.40 9.64 11.22
CA CYS A 60 5.71 10.25 11.53
C CYS A 60 6.67 10.63 10.36
N LEU A 61 6.35 10.45 9.08
CA LEU A 61 7.23 10.89 7.97
C LEU A 61 6.58 11.99 7.11
N ASP A 62 6.74 13.23 7.57
CA ASP A 62 7.10 14.30 6.64
C ASP A 62 8.51 13.96 6.14
N GLN A 63 8.64 13.53 4.89
CA GLN A 63 9.86 13.72 4.11
C GLN A 63 9.52 13.80 2.61
N ASN A 64 9.49 15.07 2.18
CA ASN A 64 10.15 15.61 1.00
C ASN A 64 9.56 15.29 -0.38
N GLU A 65 8.87 16.31 -0.90
CA GLU A 65 8.82 16.67 -2.31
C GLU A 65 10.26 16.70 -2.87
N ASP A 66 10.66 15.69 -3.63
CA ASP A 66 11.79 15.83 -4.55
C ASP A 66 11.22 16.14 -5.95
N GLU A 67 10.73 17.37 -6.08
CA GLU A 67 10.83 18.14 -7.32
C GLU A 67 11.93 19.18 -7.07
N PRO A 68 13.13 19.07 -7.67
CA PRO A 68 13.39 19.62 -9.02
C PRO A 68 14.47 18.81 -9.81
N LYS A 69 14.61 18.85 -11.14
CA LYS A 69 14.83 19.97 -12.05
C LYS A 69 14.83 19.45 -13.50
#